data_AF-A0A1L5KI68-F1
#
_entry.id   AF-A0A1L5KI68-F1
#
_cell.length_a   1.000
_cell.length_b   1.000
_cell.length_c   1.000
_cell.angle_alpha   90.00
_cell.angle_beta   90.00
_cell.angle_gamma   90.00
#
_symmetry.space_group_name_H-M   'P 1'
#
loop_
_entity.id
_entity.type
_entity.pdbx_description
1 polymer ?
#
loop_
_entity_poly.entity_id
_entity_poly.type
_entity_poly.pdbx_seq_one_letter_code
_entity_poly.pdbx_strand_id
1 'polypeptide(L)'
;LLNLGFEYWEPTGGAISSNERRLILGYSKFLASHGGNESVFQDIAEQYLDRVAEKRAGSISICKSFDAYRSWVIVEAGHYDALQLPDGTLKKHHRSISFASMDETEFHQLYQASLDVLWRWILSQKFASREAAENAASQLLSFAG
;
A
#
# COMPACT_ATOMS: atom_id res chain seq x y z
N LEU A 1 -10.74 13.73 -3.38
CA LEU A 1 -9.62 13.25 -2.54
C LEU A 1 -8.84 12.08 -3.17
N LEU A 2 -9.47 10.94 -3.48
CA LEU A 2 -8.76 9.79 -4.10
C LEU A 2 -8.03 10.14 -5.41
N ASN A 3 -8.62 10.97 -6.27
CA ASN A 3 -7.98 11.42 -7.51
C ASN A 3 -6.67 12.20 -7.24
N LEU A 4 -6.67 13.10 -6.23
CA LEU A 4 -5.48 13.84 -5.82
C LEU A 4 -4.38 12.87 -5.36
N GLY A 5 -4.73 11.92 -4.49
CA GLY A 5 -3.78 10.92 -4.02
C GLY A 5 -3.25 10.04 -5.15
N PHE A 6 -4.08 9.68 -6.12
CA PHE A 6 -3.68 8.90 -7.29
C PHE A 6 -2.74 9.69 -8.21
N GLU A 7 -2.97 10.99 -8.38
CA GLU A 7 -2.10 11.87 -9.17
C GLU A 7 -0.67 11.90 -8.61
N TYR A 8 -0.53 12.10 -7.30
CA TYR A 8 0.79 12.17 -6.64
C TYR A 8 1.45 10.81 -6.36
N TRP A 9 0.69 9.73 -6.46
CA TRP A 9 1.24 8.39 -6.28
C TRP A 9 1.90 7.89 -7.55
N GLU A 10 3.16 7.48 -7.44
CA GLU A 10 3.86 6.77 -8.49
C GLU A 10 4.14 5.33 -8.03
N PRO A 11 3.87 4.31 -8.87
CA PRO A 11 4.20 2.94 -8.54
C PRO A 11 5.73 2.84 -8.38
N THR A 12 6.17 2.60 -7.15
CA THR A 12 7.57 2.30 -6.86
C THR A 12 7.85 0.92 -7.41
N GLY A 13 8.51 0.88 -8.57
CA GLY A 13 8.87 -0.37 -9.23
C GLY A 13 9.65 -1.28 -8.29
N GLY A 14 9.26 -2.54 -8.25
CA GLY A 14 9.86 -3.52 -7.36
C GLY A 14 9.10 -4.83 -7.42
N ALA A 15 9.77 -5.89 -7.79
CA ALA A 15 9.16 -7.23 -7.86
C ALA A 15 9.12 -7.97 -6.51
N ILE A 16 9.58 -7.29 -5.44
CA ILE A 16 9.63 -7.76 -4.06
C ILE A 16 8.92 -6.73 -3.18
N SER A 17 7.93 -7.19 -2.42
CA SER A 17 7.25 -6.34 -1.44
C SER A 17 8.11 -6.08 -0.20
N SER A 18 7.85 -4.97 0.50
CA SER A 18 8.52 -4.67 1.77
C SER A 18 8.31 -5.74 2.84
N ASN A 19 7.18 -6.45 2.81
CA ASN A 19 6.88 -7.54 3.73
C ASN A 19 7.74 -8.78 3.43
N GLU A 20 7.88 -9.17 2.16
CA GLU A 20 8.80 -10.25 1.76
C GLU A 20 10.23 -9.92 2.18
N ARG A 21 10.69 -8.68 1.90
CA ARG A 21 12.03 -8.23 2.32
C ARG A 21 12.21 -8.35 3.85
N ARG A 22 11.24 -7.88 4.64
CA ARG A 22 11.30 -7.95 6.10
C ARG A 22 11.32 -9.39 6.62
N LEU A 23 10.54 -10.28 6.03
CA LEU A 23 10.51 -11.70 6.39
C LEU A 23 11.88 -12.36 6.16
N ILE A 24 12.47 -12.15 4.97
CA ILE A 24 13.76 -12.74 4.62
C ILE A 24 14.91 -12.16 5.47
N LEU A 25 14.93 -10.85 5.70
CA LEU A 25 15.92 -10.23 6.59
C LEU A 25 15.77 -10.69 8.04
N GLY A 26 14.53 -10.87 8.52
CA GLY A 26 14.26 -11.44 9.84
C GLY A 26 14.76 -12.88 9.97
N TYR A 27 14.55 -13.70 8.93
CA TYR A 27 15.07 -15.06 8.87
C TYR A 27 16.61 -15.11 8.85
N SER A 28 17.25 -14.23 8.07
CA SER A 28 18.71 -14.07 8.02
C SER A 28 19.30 -13.75 9.41
N LYS A 29 18.67 -12.82 10.14
CA LYS A 29 19.05 -12.50 11.52
C LYS A 29 18.86 -13.67 12.49
N PHE A 30 17.76 -14.42 12.33
CA PHE A 30 17.53 -15.64 13.10
C PHE A 30 18.63 -16.69 12.85
N LEU A 31 19.09 -16.86 11.61
CA LEU A 31 20.21 -17.76 11.33
C LEU A 31 21.50 -17.28 11.98
N ALA A 32 21.79 -15.99 11.90
CA ALA A 32 22.97 -15.39 12.52
C ALA A 32 23.03 -15.62 14.04
N SER A 33 21.87 -15.59 14.73
CA SER A 33 21.81 -15.85 16.17
C SER A 33 22.09 -17.31 16.55
N HIS A 34 21.99 -18.24 15.60
CA HIS A 34 22.31 -19.66 15.80
C HIS A 34 23.74 -20.02 15.35
N GLY A 35 24.48 -19.04 14.83
CA GLY A 35 25.90 -19.16 14.47
C GLY A 35 26.21 -18.64 13.07
N GLY A 36 27.42 -18.14 12.88
CA GLY A 36 27.90 -17.52 11.64
C GLY A 36 27.98 -16.00 11.73
N ASN A 37 28.42 -15.37 10.65
CA ASN A 37 28.56 -13.91 10.59
C ASN A 37 27.25 -13.28 10.10
N GLU A 38 26.63 -12.43 10.93
CA GLU A 38 25.40 -11.71 10.58
C GLU A 38 25.54 -10.92 9.27
N SER A 39 26.68 -10.27 9.04
CA SER A 39 26.88 -9.48 7.82
C SER A 39 26.81 -10.37 6.57
N VAL A 40 27.40 -11.57 6.62
CA VAL A 40 27.39 -12.53 5.51
C VAL A 40 25.97 -13.01 5.22
N PHE A 41 25.18 -13.32 6.24
CA PHE A 41 23.79 -13.75 6.02
C PHE A 41 22.91 -12.62 5.51
N GLN A 42 23.15 -11.37 5.92
CA GLN A 42 22.42 -10.22 5.38
C GLN A 42 22.78 -10.00 3.91
N ASP A 43 24.07 -10.02 3.56
CA ASP A 43 24.53 -9.88 2.17
C ASP A 43 23.96 -10.98 1.27
N ILE A 44 23.92 -12.24 1.74
CA ILE A 44 23.34 -13.36 1.00
C ILE A 44 21.82 -13.19 0.84
N ALA A 45 21.12 -12.72 1.88
CA ALA A 45 19.69 -12.46 1.83
C ALA A 45 19.34 -11.38 0.81
N GLU A 46 20.12 -10.31 0.74
CA GLU A 46 19.96 -9.25 -0.26
C GLU A 46 20.18 -9.77 -1.68
N GLN A 47 21.28 -10.51 -1.91
CA GLN A 47 21.55 -11.15 -3.21
C GLN A 47 20.42 -12.09 -3.65
N TYR A 48 19.82 -12.83 -2.71
CA TYR A 48 18.67 -13.68 -3.00
C TYR A 48 17.45 -12.86 -3.42
N LEU A 49 17.14 -11.78 -2.68
CA LEU A 49 16.03 -10.90 -3.00
C LEU A 49 16.19 -10.26 -4.38
N ASP A 50 17.41 -9.83 -4.72
CA ASP A 50 17.72 -9.25 -6.04
C ASP A 50 17.53 -10.28 -7.16
N ARG A 51 18.01 -11.51 -6.98
CA ARG A 51 17.81 -12.59 -7.96
C ARG A 51 16.33 -12.94 -8.17
N VAL A 52 15.53 -12.92 -7.11
CA VAL A 52 14.07 -13.11 -7.23
C VAL A 52 13.42 -11.92 -7.92
N ALA A 53 13.87 -10.70 -7.61
CA ALA A 53 13.38 -9.48 -8.23
C ALA A 53 13.63 -9.48 -9.74
N GLU A 54 14.84 -9.81 -10.19
CA GLU A 54 15.21 -9.91 -11.62
C GLU A 54 14.33 -10.91 -12.37
N LYS A 55 14.15 -12.12 -11.81
CA LYS A 55 13.30 -13.16 -12.43
C LYS A 55 11.86 -12.70 -12.61
N ARG A 56 11.33 -11.94 -11.66
CA ARG A 56 9.95 -11.44 -11.69
C ARG A 56 9.81 -10.17 -12.53
N ALA A 57 10.84 -9.33 -12.59
CA ALA A 57 10.84 -8.09 -13.38
C ALA A 57 10.60 -8.35 -14.87
N GLY A 58 11.09 -9.48 -15.40
CA GLY A 58 10.82 -9.90 -16.78
C GLY A 58 9.36 -10.27 -17.07
N SER A 59 8.49 -10.37 -16.06
CA SER A 59 7.09 -10.82 -16.19
C SER A 59 6.05 -9.81 -15.71
N ILE A 60 6.46 -8.64 -15.23
CA ILE A 60 5.54 -7.66 -14.63
C ILE A 60 5.43 -6.43 -15.54
N SER A 61 4.22 -6.15 -16.03
CA SER A 61 3.86 -4.83 -16.53
C SER A 61 3.38 -3.98 -15.35
N ILE A 62 4.15 -2.96 -14.98
CA ILE A 62 3.78 -2.04 -13.91
C ILE A 62 2.74 -1.06 -14.49
N CYS A 63 1.48 -1.23 -14.10
CA CYS A 63 0.39 -0.35 -14.52
C CYS A 63 -0.12 0.47 -13.33
N LYS A 64 -0.14 1.80 -13.48
CA LYS A 64 -0.79 2.72 -12.54
C LYS A 64 -2.32 2.57 -12.69
N SER A 65 -2.91 1.66 -11.91
CA SER A 65 -4.35 1.35 -11.96
C SER A 65 -5.11 2.05 -10.84
N PHE A 66 -6.11 2.85 -11.22
CA PHE A 66 -6.97 3.55 -10.25
C PHE A 66 -7.78 2.57 -9.39
N ASP A 67 -8.31 1.48 -9.96
CA ASP A 67 -9.11 0.50 -9.21
C ASP A 67 -8.28 -0.28 -8.20
N ALA A 68 -7.06 -0.68 -8.57
CA ALA A 68 -6.13 -1.34 -7.65
C ALA A 68 -5.74 -0.39 -6.50
N TYR A 69 -5.43 0.86 -6.84
CA TYR A 69 -5.13 1.92 -5.88
C TYR A 69 -6.31 2.17 -4.92
N ARG A 70 -7.52 2.35 -5.43
CA ARG A 70 -8.74 2.55 -4.64
C ARG A 70 -8.98 1.39 -3.68
N SER A 71 -8.86 0.16 -4.19
CA SER A 71 -9.02 -1.05 -3.38
C SER A 71 -8.01 -1.10 -2.23
N TRP A 72 -6.76 -0.72 -2.49
CA TRP A 72 -5.72 -0.63 -1.47
C TRP A 72 -6.05 0.42 -0.39
N VAL A 73 -6.51 1.62 -0.78
CA VAL A 73 -6.90 2.67 0.19
C VAL A 73 -8.02 2.17 1.11
N ILE A 74 -9.04 1.52 0.55
CA ILE A 74 -10.17 0.98 1.33
C ILE A 74 -9.71 -0.07 2.34
N VAL A 75 -8.81 -0.97 1.94
CA VAL A 75 -8.25 -2.00 2.83
C VAL A 75 -7.41 -1.35 3.94
N GLU A 76 -6.57 -0.39 3.62
CA GLU A 76 -5.73 0.32 4.60
C GLU A 76 -6.55 1.22 5.54
N ALA A 77 -7.71 1.71 5.09
CA ALA A 77 -8.68 2.41 5.92
C ALA A 77 -9.46 1.47 6.85
N GLY A 78 -9.21 0.15 6.80
CA GLY A 78 -9.82 -0.83 7.70
C GLY A 78 -11.13 -1.45 7.18
N HIS A 79 -11.58 -1.10 5.99
CA HIS A 79 -12.83 -1.59 5.41
C HIS A 79 -12.59 -2.84 4.55
N TYR A 80 -12.20 -3.94 5.18
CA TYR A 80 -11.93 -5.20 4.48
C TYR A 80 -12.45 -6.42 5.25
N ASP A 81 -12.63 -7.52 4.53
CA ASP A 81 -12.85 -8.85 5.08
C ASP A 81 -11.59 -9.70 4.89
N ALA A 82 -11.21 -10.44 5.92
CA ALA A 82 -10.11 -11.40 5.84
C ALA A 82 -10.65 -12.73 5.33
N LEU A 83 -10.29 -13.09 4.11
CA LEU A 83 -10.67 -14.34 3.47
C LEU A 83 -9.51 -15.34 3.61
N GLN A 84 -9.80 -16.55 4.10
CA GLN A 84 -8.84 -17.64 4.06
C GLN A 84 -8.99 -18.42 2.75
N LEU A 85 -7.90 -18.56 2.02
CA LEU A 85 -7.83 -19.37 0.80
C LEU A 85 -7.58 -20.85 1.15
N PRO A 86 -7.85 -21.79 0.22
CA PRO A 86 -7.69 -23.23 0.48
C PRO A 86 -6.27 -23.66 0.87
N ASP A 87 -5.25 -22.87 0.50
CA ASP A 87 -3.84 -23.07 0.86
C ASP A 87 -3.48 -22.52 2.25
N GLY A 88 -4.47 -21.96 2.97
CA GLY A 88 -4.29 -21.32 4.27
C GLY A 88 -3.92 -19.83 4.21
N THR A 89 -3.70 -19.28 3.01
CA THR A 89 -3.32 -17.87 2.83
C THR A 89 -4.47 -16.94 3.24
N LEU A 90 -4.17 -15.94 4.08
CA LEU A 90 -5.12 -14.87 4.41
C LEU A 90 -5.03 -13.75 3.38
N LYS A 91 -6.13 -13.49 2.69
CA LYS A 91 -6.28 -12.40 1.72
C LYS A 91 -7.24 -11.35 2.26
N LYS A 92 -6.80 -10.09 2.30
CA LYS A 92 -7.68 -8.95 2.59
C LYS A 92 -8.49 -8.62 1.33
N HIS A 93 -9.80 -8.71 1.41
CA HIS A 93 -10.72 -8.32 0.36
C HIS A 93 -11.43 -7.03 0.77
N HIS A 94 -11.33 -5.99 -0.05
CA HIS A 94 -12.00 -4.72 0.23
C HIS A 94 -13.52 -4.93 0.30
N ARG A 95 -14.19 -4.27 1.25
CA ARG A 95 -15.65 -4.28 1.29
C ARG A 95 -16.19 -3.42 0.15
N SER A 96 -17.25 -3.88 -0.50
CA SER A 96 -17.97 -3.08 -1.48
C SER A 96 -18.70 -1.95 -0.75
N ILE A 97 -18.29 -0.71 -0.99
CA ILE A 97 -18.88 0.47 -0.37
C ILE A 97 -19.96 1.02 -1.31
N SER A 98 -21.19 1.07 -0.81
CA SER A 98 -22.31 1.72 -1.50
C SER A 98 -22.57 3.09 -0.87
N PHE A 99 -22.12 4.14 -1.54
CA PHE A 99 -22.30 5.52 -1.06
C PHE A 99 -23.77 5.92 -0.95
N ALA A 100 -24.64 5.35 -1.78
CA ALA A 100 -26.08 5.66 -1.76
C ALA A 100 -26.82 5.11 -0.53
N SER A 101 -26.25 4.08 0.12
CA SER A 101 -26.83 3.45 1.30
C SER A 101 -26.12 3.83 2.60
N MET A 102 -25.11 4.69 2.51
CA MET A 102 -24.27 5.12 3.63
C MET A 102 -24.85 6.39 4.25
N ASP A 103 -24.91 6.44 5.58
CA ASP A 103 -25.30 7.67 6.28
C ASP A 103 -24.14 8.69 6.31
N GLU A 104 -24.44 9.94 6.67
CA GLU A 104 -23.45 11.02 6.68
C GLU A 104 -22.30 10.76 7.67
N THR A 105 -22.57 10.07 8.78
CA THR A 105 -21.56 9.75 9.79
C THR A 105 -20.60 8.68 9.28
N GLU A 106 -21.15 7.61 8.70
CA GLU A 106 -20.38 6.52 8.09
C GLU A 106 -19.54 7.05 6.92
N PHE A 107 -20.10 7.96 6.11
CA PHE A 107 -19.37 8.64 5.05
C PHE A 107 -18.22 9.48 5.60
N HIS A 108 -18.46 10.28 6.63
CA HIS A 108 -17.43 11.11 7.24
C HIS A 108 -16.29 10.26 7.83
N GLN A 109 -16.62 9.14 8.50
CA GLN A 109 -15.63 8.21 9.04
C GLN A 109 -14.77 7.59 7.93
N LEU A 110 -15.40 7.08 6.87
CA LEU A 110 -14.68 6.53 5.72
C LEU A 110 -13.79 7.58 5.06
N TYR A 111 -14.29 8.81 4.91
CA TYR A 111 -13.55 9.93 4.33
C TYR A 111 -12.29 10.22 5.16
N GLN A 112 -12.42 10.38 6.48
CA GLN A 112 -11.30 10.67 7.37
C GLN A 112 -10.28 9.52 7.39
N ALA A 113 -10.74 8.28 7.48
CA ALA A 113 -9.86 7.10 7.44
C ALA A 113 -9.09 7.02 6.11
N SER A 114 -9.76 7.33 4.99
CA SER A 114 -9.11 7.40 3.68
C SER A 114 -8.09 8.54 3.62
N LEU A 115 -8.43 9.74 4.13
CA LEU A 115 -7.51 10.87 4.20
C LEU A 115 -6.27 10.56 5.03
N ASP A 116 -6.42 9.89 6.17
CA ASP A 116 -5.30 9.46 7.02
C ASP A 116 -4.34 8.54 6.28
N VAL A 117 -4.88 7.55 5.54
CA VAL A 117 -4.10 6.65 4.69
C VAL A 117 -3.34 7.46 3.64
N LEU A 118 -4.04 8.30 2.89
CA LEU A 118 -3.43 9.10 1.82
C LEU A 118 -2.38 10.07 2.34
N TRP A 119 -2.62 10.69 3.48
CA TRP A 119 -1.68 11.57 4.16
C TRP A 119 -0.40 10.82 4.53
N ARG A 120 -0.55 9.69 5.26
CA ARG A 120 0.58 8.89 5.75
C ARG A 120 1.46 8.38 4.62
N TRP A 121 0.86 7.96 3.51
CA TRP A 121 1.58 7.22 2.47
C TRP A 121 1.98 8.06 1.24
N ILE A 122 1.28 9.17 0.97
CA ILE A 122 1.40 9.86 -0.34
C ILE A 122 1.50 11.39 -0.16
N LEU A 123 0.49 12.00 0.47
CA LEU A 123 0.32 13.45 0.43
C LEU A 123 1.27 14.21 1.37
N SER A 124 1.73 13.60 2.46
CA SER A 124 2.67 14.24 3.42
C SER A 124 4.02 14.59 2.80
N GLN A 125 4.40 13.97 1.68
CA GLN A 125 5.62 14.32 0.94
C GLN A 125 5.44 15.52 0.00
N LYS A 126 4.20 15.91 -0.29
CA LYS A 126 3.86 16.93 -1.30
C LYS A 126 3.18 18.16 -0.70
N PHE A 127 2.49 18.00 0.41
CA PHE A 127 1.77 19.07 1.11
C PHE A 127 2.35 19.32 2.49
N ALA A 128 2.38 20.58 2.90
CA ALA A 128 2.88 20.98 4.23
C ALA A 128 1.91 20.64 5.37
N SER A 129 0.60 20.54 5.08
CA SER A 129 -0.42 20.20 6.08
C SER A 129 -1.60 19.45 5.46
N ARG A 130 -2.41 18.82 6.31
CA ARG A 130 -3.61 18.09 5.89
C ARG A 130 -4.65 19.04 5.29
N GLU A 131 -4.82 20.20 5.90
CA GLU A 131 -5.74 21.24 5.45
C GLU A 131 -5.38 21.72 4.03
N ALA A 132 -4.08 21.86 3.74
CA ALA A 132 -3.62 22.22 2.39
C ALA A 132 -3.99 21.14 1.36
N ALA A 133 -3.87 19.86 1.71
CA ALA A 133 -4.24 18.74 0.85
C ALA A 133 -5.78 18.64 0.66
N GLU A 134 -6.57 18.87 1.70
CA GLU A 134 -8.04 18.89 1.64
C GLU A 134 -8.56 20.06 0.78
N ASN A 135 -7.95 21.23 0.91
CA ASN A 135 -8.26 22.39 0.07
C ASN A 135 -7.96 22.10 -1.41
N ALA A 136 -6.82 21.49 -1.71
CA ALA A 136 -6.47 21.07 -3.08
C ALA A 136 -7.45 20.02 -3.62
N ALA A 137 -7.85 19.05 -2.78
CA ALA A 137 -8.86 18.05 -3.14
C ALA A 137 -10.23 18.68 -3.44
N SER A 138 -10.62 19.70 -2.68
CA SER A 138 -11.87 20.45 -2.87
C SER A 138 -11.86 21.25 -4.17
N GLN A 139 -10.72 21.88 -4.49
CA GLN A 139 -10.55 22.57 -5.77
C GLN A 139 -10.69 21.61 -6.96
N LEU A 140 -10.04 20.43 -6.91
CA LEU A 140 -10.19 19.42 -7.97
C LEU A 140 -11.65 18.93 -8.15
N LEU A 141 -12.43 18.85 -7.08
CA LEU A 141 -13.86 18.50 -7.17
C LEU A 141 -14.68 19.62 -7.84
N SER A 142 -14.35 20.89 -7.57
CA SER A 142 -15.04 22.03 -8.18
C SER A 142 -14.78 22.19 -9.68
N PHE A 143 -13.66 21.69 -10.20
CA PHE A 143 -13.36 21.68 -11.65
C PHE A 143 -13.95 20.48 -12.40
N ALA A 144 -14.40 19.45 -11.68
CA ALA A 144 -14.96 18.21 -12.26
C ALA A 144 -16.50 18.19 -12.28
N GLY A 145 -17.15 19.23 -11.75
CA GLY A 145 -18.60 19.45 -11.80
C GLY A 145 -18.99 20.47 -12.86
#